data_AF-A0A3D3UX50-F1
#
_entry.id   AF-A0A3D3UX50-F1
#
_cell.length_a   1.000
_cell.length_b   1.000
_cell.length_c   1.000
_cell.angle_alpha   90.00
_cell.angle_beta   90.00
_cell.angle_gamma   90.00
#
_symmetry.space_group_name_H-M   'P 1'
#
loop_
_entity.id
_entity.type
_entity.pdbx_description
1 polymer ?
#
loop_
_entity_poly.entity_id
_entity_poly.type
_entity_poly.pdbx_seq_one_letter_code
_entity_poly.pdbx_strand_id
1 'polypeptide(L)'
;MFVGYQAVGTLGRRIVNGEKEVRILGQEYPVNARIARINGFSAHADKEELFEWLSELKNTPRKIFVVHGEAESANEFGDYIREKTGWQVAVPAYQDEVVLD
;
A
#
# COMPACT_ATOMS: atom_id res chain seq x y z
N MET A 1 11.97 -16.10 -4.09
CA MET A 1 10.74 -16.15 -3.26
C MET A 1 10.56 -14.78 -2.64
N PHE A 2 9.39 -14.17 -2.74
CA PHE A 2 9.04 -12.88 -2.13
C PHE A 2 7.91 -13.09 -1.12
N VAL A 3 8.04 -12.51 0.08
CA VAL A 3 7.08 -12.71 1.18
C VAL A 3 6.36 -11.43 1.62
N GLY A 4 6.74 -10.29 1.04
CA GLY A 4 6.18 -8.98 1.38
C GLY A 4 5.99 -8.10 0.15
N TYR A 5 5.32 -6.98 0.35
CA TYR A 5 5.10 -5.97 -0.69
C TYR A 5 6.44 -5.43 -1.22
N GLN A 6 6.51 -5.20 -2.53
CA GLN A 6 7.69 -4.67 -3.20
C GLN A 6 7.38 -3.26 -3.68
N ALA A 7 8.00 -2.24 -3.07
CA ALA A 7 7.71 -0.85 -3.37
C ALA A 7 8.09 -0.46 -4.81
N VAL A 8 7.35 0.46 -5.40
CA VAL A 8 7.66 1.05 -6.72
C VAL A 8 9.08 1.61 -6.73
N GLY A 9 9.79 1.36 -7.83
CA GLY A 9 11.19 1.75 -8.00
C GLY A 9 12.22 0.78 -7.40
N THR A 10 11.80 -0.22 -6.63
CA THR A 10 12.73 -1.23 -6.12
C THR A 10 13.07 -2.29 -7.17
N LEU A 11 14.28 -2.86 -7.07
CA LEU A 11 14.68 -4.04 -7.85
C LEU A 11 13.70 -5.21 -7.66
N GLY A 12 13.23 -5.43 -6.43
CA GLY A 12 12.27 -6.48 -6.12
C GLY A 12 10.95 -6.32 -6.88
N ARG A 13 10.45 -5.08 -7.03
CA ARG A 13 9.23 -4.78 -7.80
C ARG A 13 9.43 -5.10 -9.28
N ARG A 14 10.57 -4.73 -9.86
CA ARG A 14 10.95 -5.06 -11.25
C ARG A 14 10.93 -6.58 -11.51
N ILE A 15 11.56 -7.34 -10.59
CA ILE A 15 11.60 -8.80 -10.68
C ILE A 15 10.18 -9.39 -10.55
N VAL A 16 9.38 -8.95 -9.57
CA VAL A 16 8.00 -9.46 -9.36
C VAL A 16 7.09 -9.13 -10.54
N ASN A 17 7.30 -8.00 -11.21
CA ASN A 17 6.57 -7.60 -12.42
C ASN A 17 6.95 -8.43 -13.66
N GLY A 18 7.96 -9.31 -13.56
CA GLY A 18 8.32 -10.26 -14.61
C GLY A 18 9.27 -9.71 -15.66
N GLU A 19 10.00 -8.63 -15.35
CA GLU A 19 11.08 -8.13 -16.21
C GLU A 19 12.10 -9.23 -16.50
N LYS A 20 12.54 -9.32 -17.76
CA LYS A 20 13.46 -10.37 -18.21
C LYS A 20 14.93 -10.06 -17.90
N GLU A 21 15.25 -8.79 -17.72
CA GLU A 21 16.58 -8.31 -17.37
C GLU A 21 16.46 -7.25 -16.28
N VAL A 22 17.40 -7.26 -15.33
CA VAL A 22 17.46 -6.30 -14.23
C VAL A 22 18.89 -5.86 -13.95
N ARG A 23 19.01 -4.63 -13.47
CA ARG A 23 20.31 -4.04 -13.14
C ARG A 23 20.69 -4.28 -11.69
N ILE A 24 21.85 -4.87 -11.45
CA ILE A 24 22.43 -5.11 -10.12
C ILE A 24 23.84 -4.53 -10.13
N LEU A 25 24.14 -3.60 -9.21
CA LEU A 25 25.47 -2.97 -9.07
C LEU A 25 26.04 -2.42 -10.39
N GLY A 26 25.17 -1.83 -11.22
CA GLY A 26 25.57 -1.21 -12.47
C GLY A 26 25.55 -2.12 -13.69
N GLN A 27 25.42 -3.44 -13.52
CA GLN A 27 25.43 -4.43 -14.60
C GLN A 27 24.04 -5.03 -14.83
N GLU A 28 23.73 -5.39 -16.08
CA GLU A 28 22.48 -6.04 -16.45
C GLU A 28 22.58 -7.57 -16.30
N TYR A 29 21.54 -8.19 -15.75
CA TYR A 29 21.46 -9.64 -15.55
C TYR A 29 20.10 -10.19 -15.99
N PRO A 30 20.05 -11.35 -16.65
CA PRO A 30 18.80 -12.01 -17.01
C PRO A 30 18.13 -12.64 -15.77
N VAL A 31 16.80 -12.52 -15.69
CA VAL A 31 15.98 -13.15 -14.64
C VAL A 31 15.60 -14.57 -15.08
N ASN A 32 16.51 -15.51 -14.86
CA ASN A 32 16.29 -16.93 -15.19
C ASN A 32 15.62 -17.72 -14.06
N ALA A 33 15.62 -17.18 -12.83
CA ALA A 33 15.04 -17.85 -11.68
C ALA A 33 13.51 -17.88 -11.75
N ARG A 34 12.90 -18.95 -11.23
CA ARG A 34 11.45 -18.99 -11.02
C ARG A 34 11.07 -17.95 -9.96
N ILE A 35 10.14 -17.07 -10.32
CA ILE A 35 9.57 -16.08 -9.41
C ILE A 35 8.38 -16.72 -8.69
N ALA A 36 8.37 -16.62 -7.36
CA ALA A 36 7.29 -17.08 -6.50
C ALA A 36 7.03 -16.05 -5.41
N ARG A 37 5.76 -15.84 -5.06
CA ARG A 37 5.30 -14.87 -4.08
C ARG A 37 4.33 -15.51 -3.08
N ILE A 38 4.48 -15.18 -1.81
CA ILE A 38 3.52 -15.49 -0.74
C ILE A 38 3.08 -14.15 -0.15
N ASN A 39 1.77 -13.88 -0.12
CA ASN A 39 1.25 -12.59 0.30
C ASN A 39 0.97 -12.49 1.81
N GLY A 40 0.72 -13.62 2.50
CA GLY A 40 0.30 -13.64 3.90
C GLY A 40 1.39 -13.40 4.96
N PHE A 41 2.60 -12.98 4.58
CA PHE A 41 3.72 -12.75 5.50
C PHE A 41 4.17 -11.28 5.54
N SER A 42 3.44 -10.36 4.91
CA SER A 42 3.81 -8.93 4.84
C SER A 42 3.74 -8.20 6.18
N ALA A 43 3.09 -8.79 7.21
CA ALA A 43 2.79 -8.15 8.50
C ALA A 43 1.92 -6.87 8.41
N HIS A 44 1.46 -6.52 7.21
CA HIS A 44 0.51 -5.43 6.99
C HIS A 44 -0.88 -6.02 6.81
N ALA A 45 -1.85 -5.46 7.54
CA ALA A 45 -3.25 -5.78 7.38
C ALA A 45 -3.69 -5.50 5.94
N ASP A 46 -4.52 -6.39 5.40
CA ASP A 46 -5.16 -6.17 4.11
C ASP A 46 -6.29 -5.13 4.21
N LYS A 47 -6.96 -4.87 3.08
CA LYS A 47 -8.03 -3.87 3.00
C LYS A 47 -9.19 -4.19 3.96
N GLU A 48 -9.55 -5.47 4.08
CA GLU A 48 -10.69 -5.90 4.89
C GLU A 48 -10.32 -5.87 6.38
N GLU A 49 -9.13 -6.34 6.74
CA GLU A 49 -8.60 -6.29 8.10
C GLU A 49 -8.45 -4.84 8.60
N LEU A 50 -7.95 -3.92 7.77
CA LEU A 50 -7.87 -2.49 8.11
C LEU A 50 -9.25 -1.87 8.34
N PHE A 51 -10.24 -2.25 7.53
CA PHE A 51 -11.59 -1.75 7.68
C PHE A 51 -12.30 -2.33 8.91
N GLU A 52 -12.11 -3.62 9.19
CA GLU A 52 -12.60 -4.28 10.39
C GLU A 52 -12.05 -3.56 11.63
N TRP A 53 -10.74 -3.33 11.68
CA TRP A 53 -10.12 -2.55 12.76
C TRP A 53 -10.72 -1.14 12.92
N LEU A 54 -10.97 -0.43 11.82
CA LEU A 54 -11.63 0.89 11.85
C LEU A 54 -13.08 0.80 12.36
N SER A 55 -13.79 -0.27 12.04
CA SER A 55 -15.20 -0.46 12.43
C SER A 55 -15.38 -0.69 13.93
N GLU A 56 -14.33 -1.13 14.64
CA GLU A 56 -14.33 -1.34 16.08
C GLU A 56 -14.14 -0.05 16.91
N LEU A 57 -13.90 1.09 16.25
CA LEU A 57 -13.77 2.37 16.94
C LEU A 57 -15.09 2.76 17.63
N LYS A 58 -15.05 2.89 18.97
CA LYS A 58 -16.24 3.24 19.78
C LYS A 58 -16.80 4.62 19.50
N ASN A 59 -15.94 5.56 19.15
CA ASN A 59 -16.30 6.94 18.83
C ASN A 59 -16.05 7.20 17.35
N THR A 60 -17.00 7.85 16.69
CA THR A 60 -16.83 8.27 15.31
C THR A 60 -15.66 9.25 15.19
N PRO A 61 -14.66 8.98 14.34
CA PRO A 61 -13.57 9.91 14.11
C PRO A 61 -14.09 11.18 13.44
N ARG A 62 -13.60 12.34 13.88
CA ARG A 62 -13.91 13.62 13.24
C ARG A 62 -13.40 13.67 11.81
N LYS A 63 -12.21 13.09 11.58
CA LYS A 63 -11.55 13.01 10.28
C LYS A 63 -10.55 11.86 10.27
N ILE A 64 -10.48 11.13 9.16
CA ILE A 64 -9.47 10.09 8.90
C ILE A 64 -8.49 10.58 7.85
N PHE A 65 -7.20 10.25 8.04
CA PHE A 65 -6.15 10.49 7.06
C PHE A 65 -5.57 9.15 6.62
N VAL A 66 -5.72 8.81 5.35
CA VAL A 66 -5.11 7.60 4.76
C VAL A 66 -3.75 7.99 4.21
N VAL A 67 -2.71 7.32 4.73
CA VAL A 67 -1.30 7.60 4.41
C VAL A 67 -0.55 6.27 4.26
N HIS A 68 0.75 6.34 3.90
CA HIS A 68 1.64 5.18 3.79
C HIS A 68 1.10 4.08 2.87
N GLY A 69 0.74 4.46 1.64
CA GLY A 69 0.37 3.56 0.55
C GLY A 69 0.72 4.21 -0.78
N GLU A 70 0.67 3.43 -1.86
CA GLU A 70 0.70 4.01 -3.21
C GLU A 70 -0.51 4.93 -3.40
N ALA A 71 -0.36 5.97 -4.23
CA ALA A 71 -1.39 6.99 -4.40
C ALA A 71 -2.74 6.39 -4.82
N GLU A 72 -2.74 5.44 -5.75
CA GLU A 72 -3.95 4.74 -6.19
C GLU A 72 -4.59 3.94 -5.04
N SER A 73 -3.82 3.07 -4.39
CA SER A 73 -4.32 2.26 -3.27
C SER A 73 -4.83 3.10 -2.09
N ALA A 74 -4.17 4.22 -1.78
CA ALA A 74 -4.57 5.12 -0.71
C ALA A 74 -5.88 5.85 -1.05
N ASN A 75 -6.06 6.29 -2.30
CA ASN A 75 -7.31 6.89 -2.76
C ASN A 75 -8.45 5.88 -2.76
N GLU A 76 -8.24 4.69 -3.32
CA GLU A 76 -9.25 3.61 -3.33
C GLU A 76 -9.68 3.22 -1.92
N PHE A 77 -8.73 3.09 -0.98
CA PHE A 77 -9.07 2.78 0.41
C PHE A 77 -9.81 3.95 1.08
N GLY A 78 -9.41 5.19 0.79
CA GLY A 78 -10.11 6.38 1.26
C GLY A 78 -11.57 6.43 0.78
N ASP A 79 -11.81 6.18 -0.50
CA ASP A 79 -13.16 6.09 -1.09
C ASP A 79 -13.96 4.95 -0.46
N TYR A 80 -13.34 3.78 -0.30
CA TYR A 80 -13.97 2.63 0.35
C TYR A 80 -14.45 2.96 1.76
N ILE A 81 -13.64 3.65 2.58
CA ILE A 81 -14.05 4.08 3.93
C ILE A 81 -15.22 5.07 3.85
N ARG A 82 -15.15 6.07 2.94
CA ARG A 82 -16.22 7.07 2.76
C ARG A 82 -17.55 6.40 2.39
N GLU A 83 -17.53 5.48 1.43
CA GLU A 83 -18.72 4.77 0.95
C GLU A 83 -19.36 3.91 2.04
N LYS A 84 -18.54 3.25 2.87
CA LYS A 84 -19.03 2.34 3.92
C LYS A 84 -19.52 3.03 5.18
N THR A 85 -18.96 4.19 5.51
CA THR A 85 -19.17 4.83 6.83
C THR A 85 -19.80 6.21 6.76
N GLY A 86 -19.70 6.90 5.61
CA GLY A 86 -20.05 8.31 5.49
C GLY A 86 -19.09 9.26 6.24
N TRP A 87 -17.97 8.76 6.77
CA TRP A 87 -17.03 9.57 7.55
C TRP A 87 -16.22 10.52 6.68
N GLN A 88 -15.70 11.60 7.29
CA GLN A 88 -14.76 12.49 6.62
C GLN A 88 -13.39 11.81 6.49
N VAL A 89 -12.94 11.59 5.25
CA VAL A 89 -11.66 10.96 4.95
C VAL A 89 -10.87 11.84 3.99
N ALA A 90 -9.58 12.03 4.27
CA ALA A 90 -8.62 12.71 3.42
C ALA A 90 -7.44 11.78 3.09
N VAL A 91 -6.87 11.97 1.90
CA VAL A 91 -5.64 11.30 1.44
C VAL A 91 -4.64 12.42 1.15
N PRO A 92 -3.84 12.84 2.14
CA PRO A 92 -2.92 13.96 1.97
C PRO A 92 -1.83 13.66 0.94
N ALA A 93 -1.48 14.67 0.14
CA ALA A 93 -0.30 14.64 -0.71
C ALA A 93 0.97 14.97 0.10
N TYR A 94 2.13 14.70 -0.50
CA TYR A 94 3.41 15.10 0.08
C TYR A 94 3.45 16.63 0.26
N GLN A 95 3.84 17.08 1.45
CA GLN A 95 3.88 18.50 1.87
C GLN A 95 2.51 19.15 2.13
N ASP A 96 1.41 18.40 2.11
CA ASP A 96 0.14 18.93 2.62
C ASP A 96 0.22 19.18 4.12
N GLU A 97 -0.30 20.33 4.54
CA GLU A 97 -0.48 20.69 5.94
C GLU A 97 -1.97 20.70 6.27
N VAL A 98 -2.32 20.17 7.44
CA VAL A 98 -3.71 20.13 7.90
C VAL A 98 -3.78 20.62 9.33
N VAL A 99 -4.59 21.66 9.55
CA VAL A 99 -4.93 22.13 10.89
C VAL A 99 -6.00 21.22 11.48
N LEU A 100 -5.78 20.78 12.72
CA LEU A 100 -6.75 20.00 13.48
C LEU A 100 -7.55 20.95 14.37
N ASP A 101 -8.85 21.04 14.12
CA ASP A 101 -9.81 21.72 14.99
C ASP A 101 -10.19 20.86 16.20
#